data_AF-A0A1F2ZT45-F1
#
_entry.id   AF-A0A1F2ZT45-F1
#
_cell.length_a   1.000
_cell.length_b   1.000
_cell.length_c   1.000
_cell.angle_alpha   90.00
_cell.angle_beta   90.00
_cell.angle_gamma   90.00
#
_symmetry.space_group_name_H-M   'P 1'
#
loop_
_entity.id
_entity.type
_entity.pdbx_description
1 polymer ?
#
loop_
_entity_poly.entity_id
_entity_poly.type
_entity_poly.pdbx_seq_one_letter_code
_entity_poly.pdbx_strand_id
1 'polypeptide(L)'
;MRDLKGYGRTPPDPKWPGGARVAVSFVINFEEGAEMSLSSGDPHNEKVYEVTDEVVGVPDRCMESHFEYGTKAAWWRVADALHRLGVPVTVSTCGMAAQVSPWLIEDAVKRGHEIACHGWRWEKHAHMEEAAERAAIAKTVRVLTETAGTRPVGWHTRSTPSPNTRRLLIEEGGFLYDSDDYSDDLPFFVELGGKRHVVVPYSFDTNDMHYHQGFHRFVTARDFADYTTDAFDTLWAEGERSPKMMSIGLHLRMIGRPGRIAALDRIVSHMKAKRGAWFATRRQIAEHWLARF
;
A
#
# COMPACT_ATOMS: atom_id res chain seq x y z
N MET A 1 -8.02 4.21 -23.82
CA MET A 1 -7.69 2.91 -24.47
C MET A 1 -6.75 2.17 -23.54
N ARG A 2 -6.88 0.84 -23.38
CA ARG A 2 -5.97 0.05 -22.54
C ARG A 2 -4.62 -0.12 -23.25
N ASP A 3 -3.51 0.06 -22.55
CA ASP A 3 -2.20 -0.38 -23.02
C ASP A 3 -2.00 -1.83 -22.60
N LEU A 4 -1.99 -2.74 -23.58
CA LEU A 4 -1.73 -4.17 -23.35
C LEU A 4 -0.30 -4.56 -23.67
N LYS A 5 0.49 -3.63 -24.24
CA LYS A 5 1.86 -3.88 -24.66
C LYS A 5 2.83 -3.53 -23.54
N GLY A 6 2.61 -2.39 -22.89
CA GLY A 6 3.56 -1.83 -21.91
C GLY A 6 4.97 -1.80 -22.51
N TYR A 7 5.95 -2.26 -21.72
CA TYR A 7 7.33 -2.39 -22.18
C TYR A 7 7.61 -3.57 -23.12
N GLY A 8 6.72 -4.56 -23.18
CA GLY A 8 6.93 -5.79 -23.93
C GLY A 8 8.25 -6.50 -23.56
N ARG A 9 9.01 -6.94 -24.57
CA ARG A 9 10.28 -7.69 -24.36
C ARG A 9 11.48 -6.80 -24.03
N THR A 10 11.31 -5.47 -23.99
CA THR A 10 12.40 -4.50 -23.83
C THR A 10 12.12 -3.52 -22.69
N PRO A 11 11.92 -4.01 -21.44
CA PRO A 11 11.81 -3.13 -20.28
C PRO A 11 13.09 -2.32 -20.07
N PRO A 12 12.98 -1.06 -19.62
CA PRO A 12 14.14 -0.25 -19.32
C PRO A 12 14.92 -0.86 -18.15
N ASP A 13 16.24 -0.68 -18.15
CA ASP A 13 17.06 -1.02 -16.99
C ASP A 13 16.95 0.10 -15.97
N PRO A 14 16.34 -0.15 -14.79
CA PRO A 14 16.07 0.88 -13.82
C PRO A 14 17.34 1.39 -13.14
N LYS A 15 18.47 0.66 -13.21
CA LYS A 15 19.72 1.00 -12.51
C LYS A 15 19.50 1.27 -11.03
N TRP A 16 18.80 0.35 -10.34
CA TRP A 16 18.51 0.52 -8.91
C TRP A 16 19.77 0.80 -8.09
N PRO A 17 19.68 1.65 -7.05
CA PRO A 17 20.80 1.99 -6.19
C PRO A 17 21.59 0.77 -5.69
N GLY A 18 22.91 0.89 -5.67
CA GLY A 18 23.82 -0.19 -5.26
C GLY A 18 23.86 -1.39 -6.21
N GLY A 19 23.30 -1.27 -7.44
CA GLY A 19 23.21 -2.39 -8.37
C GLY A 19 22.23 -3.46 -7.92
N ALA A 20 21.19 -3.07 -7.16
CA ALA A 20 20.17 -4.00 -6.69
C ALA A 20 19.45 -4.66 -7.86
N ARG A 21 19.18 -5.95 -7.70
CA ARG A 21 18.45 -6.78 -8.67
C ARG A 21 16.94 -6.61 -8.52
N VAL A 22 16.48 -6.31 -7.31
CA VAL A 22 15.06 -6.08 -7.01
C VAL A 22 14.92 -4.88 -6.07
N ALA A 23 14.08 -3.91 -6.43
CA ALA A 23 13.60 -2.89 -5.49
C ALA A 23 12.38 -3.44 -4.73
N VAL A 24 12.46 -3.60 -3.42
CA VAL A 24 11.40 -4.20 -2.60
C VAL A 24 10.71 -3.11 -1.79
N SER A 25 9.39 -2.96 -1.99
CA SER A 25 8.56 -1.97 -1.32
C SER A 25 7.52 -2.63 -0.44
N PHE A 26 7.70 -2.52 0.88
CA PHE A 26 6.69 -2.91 1.85
C PHE A 26 5.69 -1.77 2.05
N VAL A 27 4.41 -2.09 1.94
CA VAL A 27 3.30 -1.14 2.07
C VAL A 27 2.41 -1.58 3.22
N ILE A 28 2.31 -0.74 4.25
CA ILE A 28 1.35 -0.95 5.34
C ILE A 28 0.11 -0.13 5.02
N ASN A 29 -1.01 -0.82 4.83
CA ASN A 29 -2.32 -0.19 4.70
C ASN A 29 -2.85 0.12 6.11
N PHE A 30 -3.03 1.41 6.39
CA PHE A 30 -3.60 1.89 7.64
C PHE A 30 -5.00 2.44 7.35
N GLU A 31 -5.99 1.62 7.67
CA GLU A 31 -7.38 1.77 7.24
C GLU A 31 -8.33 1.80 8.44
N GLU A 32 -7.85 1.31 9.58
CA GLU A 32 -8.58 1.17 10.83
C GLU A 32 -9.04 2.52 11.38
N GLY A 33 -10.35 2.67 11.53
CA GLY A 33 -11.05 3.91 11.84
C GLY A 33 -11.59 4.66 10.62
N ALA A 34 -11.36 4.16 9.40
CA ALA A 34 -11.88 4.73 8.16
C ALA A 34 -12.85 3.81 7.41
N GLU A 35 -13.00 2.56 7.85
CA GLU A 35 -14.05 1.63 7.42
C GLU A 35 -15.45 2.18 7.72
N MET A 36 -16.46 1.61 7.06
CA MET A 36 -17.85 1.99 7.32
C MET A 36 -18.34 1.33 8.63
N SER A 37 -18.92 2.11 9.53
CA SER A 37 -19.46 1.62 10.80
C SER A 37 -20.72 2.38 11.19
N LEU A 38 -21.80 1.65 11.50
CA LEU A 38 -23.02 2.25 12.06
C LEU A 38 -22.75 2.95 13.40
N SER A 39 -21.79 2.49 14.22
CA SER A 39 -21.40 3.19 15.45
C SER A 39 -20.75 4.55 15.18
N SER A 40 -20.11 4.70 14.02
CA SER A 40 -19.48 5.95 13.57
C SER A 40 -20.45 6.86 12.80
N GLY A 41 -21.72 6.46 12.67
CA GLY A 41 -22.76 7.21 11.99
C GLY A 41 -22.82 6.99 10.47
N ASP A 42 -22.14 5.96 9.96
CA ASP A 42 -22.17 5.61 8.54
C ASP A 42 -23.46 4.87 8.14
N PRO A 43 -23.83 4.86 6.85
CA PRO A 43 -25.08 4.23 6.41
C PRO A 43 -25.08 2.69 6.50
N HIS A 44 -23.92 2.04 6.65
CA HIS A 44 -23.79 0.59 6.74
C HIS A 44 -22.50 0.20 7.46
N ASN A 45 -22.37 -1.07 7.84
CA ASN A 45 -21.13 -1.65 8.35
C ASN A 45 -20.26 -2.14 7.18
N GLU A 46 -18.94 -2.11 7.35
CA GLU A 46 -18.01 -2.87 6.53
C GLU A 46 -18.29 -4.36 6.68
N LYS A 47 -18.24 -5.09 5.56
CA LYS A 47 -18.51 -6.53 5.52
C LYS A 47 -17.28 -7.40 5.30
N VAL A 48 -16.15 -6.79 4.92
CA VAL A 48 -14.89 -7.47 4.66
C VAL A 48 -13.86 -7.02 5.69
N TYR A 49 -13.62 -7.87 6.69
CA TYR A 49 -12.56 -7.69 7.69
C TYR A 49 -11.65 -8.91 7.71
N GLU A 50 -11.53 -9.64 8.83
CA GLU A 50 -10.82 -10.93 8.86
C GLU A 50 -11.68 -12.07 8.28
N VAL A 51 -12.99 -11.88 8.31
CA VAL A 51 -14.00 -12.75 7.69
C VAL A 51 -14.93 -11.91 6.82
N THR A 52 -15.66 -12.56 5.92
CA THR A 52 -16.74 -11.91 5.17
C THR A 52 -18.04 -12.19 5.91
N ASP A 53 -18.57 -11.19 6.61
CA ASP A 53 -19.85 -11.28 7.30
C ASP A 53 -20.59 -9.94 7.20
N GLU A 54 -21.88 -9.99 6.89
CA GLU A 54 -22.69 -8.80 6.66
C GLU A 54 -23.75 -8.65 7.75
N VAL A 55 -23.55 -7.66 8.62
CA VAL A 55 -24.51 -7.27 9.66
C VAL A 55 -25.23 -6.00 9.23
N VAL A 56 -26.55 -6.09 9.07
CA VAL A 56 -27.39 -4.99 8.56
C VAL A 56 -28.24 -4.37 9.68
N GLY A 57 -28.30 -3.04 9.71
CA GLY A 57 -29.25 -2.28 10.53
C GLY A 57 -28.91 -2.15 12.02
N VAL A 58 -27.83 -2.80 12.49
CA VAL A 58 -27.32 -2.66 13.86
C VAL A 58 -25.79 -2.56 13.86
N PRO A 59 -25.18 -1.87 14.85
CA PRO A 59 -23.72 -1.83 15.00
C PRO A 59 -23.08 -3.22 15.06
N ASP A 60 -22.04 -3.42 14.25
CA ASP A 60 -21.26 -4.67 14.25
C ASP A 60 -20.01 -4.53 15.14
N ARG A 61 -20.17 -4.94 16.41
CA ARG A 61 -19.05 -4.94 17.38
C ARG A 61 -17.96 -5.97 17.05
N CYS A 62 -18.30 -7.03 16.32
CA CYS A 62 -17.31 -8.03 15.90
C CYS A 62 -16.36 -7.37 14.89
N MET A 63 -16.90 -6.81 13.81
CA MET A 63 -16.13 -6.08 12.80
C MET A 63 -15.30 -4.96 13.43
N GLU A 64 -15.91 -4.11 14.24
CA GLU A 64 -15.21 -2.97 14.87
C GLU A 64 -14.01 -3.46 15.70
N SER A 65 -14.19 -4.48 16.54
CA SER A 65 -13.09 -5.01 17.35
C SER A 65 -11.94 -5.63 16.53
N HIS A 66 -12.21 -6.11 15.31
CA HIS A 66 -11.17 -6.57 14.39
C HIS A 66 -10.33 -5.41 13.84
N PHE A 67 -10.97 -4.30 13.45
CA PHE A 67 -10.24 -3.09 13.05
C PHE A 67 -9.50 -2.46 14.24
N GLU A 68 -10.12 -2.38 15.41
CA GLU A 68 -9.48 -1.85 16.62
C GLU A 68 -8.19 -2.60 17.00
N TYR A 69 -8.09 -3.90 16.73
CA TYR A 69 -6.85 -4.65 16.96
C TYR A 69 -5.66 -4.05 16.20
N GLY A 70 -5.91 -3.53 14.99
CA GLY A 70 -4.91 -2.90 14.14
C GLY A 70 -4.21 -1.73 14.85
N THR A 71 -4.99 -0.82 15.43
CA THR A 71 -4.47 0.38 16.10
C THR A 71 -4.02 0.11 17.54
N LYS A 72 -4.74 -0.76 18.27
CA LYS A 72 -4.46 -1.04 19.70
C LYS A 72 -3.22 -1.91 19.90
N ALA A 73 -2.96 -2.85 19.00
CA ALA A 73 -1.92 -3.87 19.22
C ALA A 73 -1.02 -4.12 18.00
N ALA A 74 -1.58 -4.17 16.79
CA ALA A 74 -0.83 -4.59 15.62
C ALA A 74 0.23 -3.58 15.17
N TRP A 75 -0.11 -2.28 15.12
CA TRP A 75 0.82 -1.22 14.72
C TRP A 75 2.17 -1.36 15.44
N TRP A 76 2.15 -1.40 16.78
CA TRP A 76 3.35 -1.48 17.60
C TRP A 76 4.18 -2.73 17.26
N ARG A 77 3.53 -3.89 17.13
CA ARG A 77 4.21 -5.14 16.79
C ARG A 77 4.84 -5.11 15.39
N VAL A 78 4.12 -4.57 14.41
CA VAL A 78 4.57 -4.48 13.02
C VAL A 78 5.69 -3.46 12.87
N ALA A 79 5.52 -2.27 13.43
CA ALA A 79 6.52 -1.19 13.40
C ALA A 79 7.83 -1.61 14.10
N ASP A 80 7.75 -2.29 15.25
CA ASP A 80 8.95 -2.79 15.94
C ASP A 80 9.64 -3.92 15.16
N ALA A 81 8.87 -4.81 14.53
CA ALA A 81 9.44 -5.87 13.69
C ALA A 81 10.18 -5.29 12.48
N LEU A 82 9.56 -4.36 11.73
CA LEU A 82 10.17 -3.74 10.56
C LEU A 82 11.35 -2.84 10.92
N HIS A 83 11.28 -2.12 12.05
CA HIS A 83 12.41 -1.35 12.56
C HIS A 83 13.60 -2.25 12.92
N ARG A 84 13.38 -3.35 13.67
CA ARG A 84 14.41 -4.35 13.96
C ARG A 84 15.00 -4.93 12.68
N LEU A 85 14.17 -5.17 11.68
CA LEU A 85 14.57 -5.67 10.37
C LEU A 85 15.19 -4.58 9.48
N GLY A 86 15.23 -3.32 9.89
CA GLY A 86 15.82 -2.21 9.13
C GLY A 86 15.18 -2.00 7.75
N VAL A 87 13.86 -2.18 7.65
CA VAL A 87 13.10 -2.04 6.40
C VAL A 87 12.31 -0.74 6.43
N PRO A 88 12.60 0.23 5.54
CA PRO A 88 11.71 1.39 5.36
C PRO A 88 10.40 0.93 4.70
N VAL A 89 9.29 1.54 5.08
CA VAL A 89 7.97 1.23 4.51
C VAL A 89 7.24 2.48 4.05
N THR A 90 6.28 2.28 3.17
CA THR A 90 5.25 3.26 2.86
C THR A 90 3.99 2.92 3.64
N VAL A 91 3.55 3.82 4.51
CA VAL A 91 2.26 3.73 5.18
C VAL A 91 1.21 4.38 4.27
N SER A 92 0.42 3.54 3.60
CA SER A 92 -0.73 3.94 2.79
C SER A 92 -1.92 4.13 3.74
N THR A 93 -2.26 5.38 4.08
CA THR A 93 -3.25 5.66 5.14
C THR A 93 -4.46 6.42 4.63
N CYS A 94 -5.65 6.03 5.11
CA CYS A 94 -6.85 6.83 4.90
C CYS A 94 -6.76 8.13 5.72
N GLY A 95 -7.31 9.22 5.18
CA GLY A 95 -7.32 10.51 5.86
C GLY A 95 -8.10 10.47 7.19
N MET A 96 -9.23 9.76 7.23
CA MET A 96 -10.02 9.58 8.45
C MET A 96 -9.29 8.72 9.51
N ALA A 97 -8.59 7.66 9.10
CA ALA A 97 -7.81 6.82 10.02
C ALA A 97 -6.69 7.64 10.70
N ALA A 98 -5.99 8.47 9.93
CA ALA A 98 -5.01 9.41 10.47
C ALA A 98 -5.64 10.47 11.38
N GLN A 99 -6.86 10.96 11.07
CA GLN A 99 -7.55 11.93 11.90
C GLN A 99 -7.93 11.36 13.28
N VAL A 100 -8.39 10.11 13.34
CA VAL A 100 -8.84 9.48 14.58
C VAL A 100 -7.71 8.84 15.38
N SER A 101 -6.60 8.46 14.72
CA SER A 101 -5.41 7.93 15.39
C SER A 101 -4.11 8.61 14.93
N PRO A 102 -3.94 9.92 15.16
CA PRO A 102 -2.78 10.68 14.68
C PRO A 102 -1.44 10.17 15.27
N TRP A 103 -1.47 9.61 16.48
CA TRP A 103 -0.28 9.10 17.16
C TRP A 103 0.42 7.95 16.40
N LEU A 104 -0.30 7.21 15.54
CA LEU A 104 0.29 6.19 14.66
C LEU A 104 1.08 6.82 13.52
N ILE A 105 0.54 7.88 12.91
CA ILE A 105 1.24 8.63 11.85
C ILE A 105 2.48 9.30 12.41
N GLU A 106 2.38 9.89 13.60
CA GLU A 106 3.53 10.48 14.28
C GLU A 106 4.64 9.46 14.57
N ASP A 107 4.29 8.25 15.02
CA ASP A 107 5.25 7.16 15.24
C ASP A 107 5.89 6.70 13.92
N ALA A 108 5.09 6.54 12.85
CA ALA A 108 5.59 6.19 11.52
C ALA A 108 6.61 7.21 11.00
N VAL A 109 6.31 8.51 11.13
CA VAL A 109 7.20 9.60 10.73
C VAL A 109 8.48 9.59 11.58
N LYS A 110 8.38 9.42 12.90
CA LYS A 110 9.55 9.31 13.79
C LYS A 110 10.48 8.16 13.42
N ARG A 111 9.92 7.06 12.88
CA ARG A 111 10.68 5.90 12.38
C ARG A 111 11.20 6.08 10.95
N GLY A 112 10.93 7.22 10.31
CA GLY A 112 11.40 7.53 8.96
C GLY A 112 10.62 6.83 7.84
N HIS A 113 9.40 6.38 8.13
CA HIS A 113 8.52 5.79 7.11
C HIS A 113 7.87 6.87 6.25
N GLU A 114 7.55 6.52 5.00
CA GLU A 114 6.77 7.39 4.12
C GLU A 114 5.29 7.36 4.52
N ILE A 115 4.62 8.51 4.48
CA ILE A 115 3.15 8.59 4.55
C ILE A 115 2.59 8.87 3.14
N ALA A 116 1.73 7.98 2.66
CA ALA A 116 1.02 8.09 1.38
C ALA A 116 -0.50 8.08 1.60
N CYS A 117 -1.23 8.67 0.66
CA CYS A 117 -2.69 8.74 0.74
C CYS A 117 -3.36 7.43 0.34
N HIS A 118 -4.37 7.02 1.11
CA HIS A 118 -5.24 5.87 0.81
C HIS A 118 -6.74 6.23 0.74
N GLY A 119 -7.08 7.39 0.16
CA GLY A 119 -8.45 7.91 0.18
C GLY A 119 -8.82 8.61 1.48
N TRP A 120 -9.97 9.30 1.49
CA TRP A 120 -10.50 9.91 2.72
C TRP A 120 -11.06 8.84 3.66
N ARG A 121 -11.92 7.98 3.10
CA ARG A 121 -12.46 6.76 3.70
C ARG A 121 -11.82 5.54 3.07
N TRP A 122 -11.95 4.40 3.72
CA TRP A 122 -11.62 3.12 3.12
C TRP A 122 -12.75 2.66 2.18
N GLU A 123 -12.89 3.28 1.01
CA GLU A 123 -13.99 3.03 0.06
C GLU A 123 -13.52 2.94 -1.40
N LYS A 124 -14.37 2.39 -2.27
CA LYS A 124 -14.13 2.39 -3.72
C LYS A 124 -14.56 3.72 -4.31
N HIS A 125 -13.77 4.26 -5.22
CA HIS A 125 -14.10 5.51 -5.92
C HIS A 125 -14.86 5.28 -7.23
N ALA A 126 -15.04 4.02 -7.67
CA ALA A 126 -15.66 3.64 -8.95
C ALA A 126 -16.93 4.41 -9.35
N HIS A 127 -17.75 4.81 -8.38
CA HIS A 127 -19.02 5.53 -8.58
C HIS A 127 -19.06 6.89 -7.86
N MET A 128 -17.92 7.40 -7.43
CA MET A 128 -17.86 8.69 -6.75
C MET A 128 -18.04 9.82 -7.75
N GLU A 129 -18.92 10.77 -7.43
CA GLU A 129 -19.09 11.98 -8.21
C GLU A 129 -17.79 12.78 -8.23
N GLU A 130 -17.41 13.34 -9.38
CA GLU A 130 -16.11 13.99 -9.56
C GLU A 130 -15.84 15.09 -8.53
N ALA A 131 -16.84 15.92 -8.23
CA ALA A 131 -16.70 16.99 -7.25
C ALA A 131 -16.47 16.45 -5.83
N ALA A 132 -17.14 15.35 -5.47
CA ALA A 132 -16.96 14.70 -4.18
C ALA A 132 -15.58 14.04 -4.09
N GLU A 133 -15.13 13.37 -5.15
CA GLU A 133 -13.81 12.75 -5.22
C GLU A 133 -12.69 13.78 -5.12
N ARG A 134 -12.79 14.89 -5.86
CA ARG A 134 -11.83 16.01 -5.78
C ARG A 134 -11.75 16.57 -4.37
N ALA A 135 -12.89 16.75 -3.71
CA ALA A 135 -12.95 17.20 -2.31
C ALA A 135 -12.34 16.18 -1.35
N ALA A 136 -12.57 14.88 -1.55
CA ALA A 136 -11.99 13.80 -0.76
C ALA A 136 -10.46 13.75 -0.90
N ILE A 137 -9.93 13.88 -2.13
CA ILE A 137 -8.49 13.96 -2.39
C ILE A 137 -7.88 15.15 -1.64
N ALA A 138 -8.43 16.36 -1.85
CA ALA A 138 -7.92 17.57 -1.21
C ALA A 138 -7.98 17.49 0.33
N LYS A 139 -9.06 16.95 0.89
CA LYS A 139 -9.23 16.77 2.34
C LYS A 139 -8.21 15.77 2.90
N THR A 140 -7.96 14.67 2.20
CA THR A 140 -6.98 13.65 2.59
C THR A 140 -5.58 14.24 2.62
N VAL A 141 -5.18 14.93 1.56
CA VAL A 141 -3.88 15.61 1.47
C VAL A 141 -3.69 16.60 2.61
N ARG A 142 -4.70 17.43 2.89
CA ARG A 142 -4.62 18.42 3.97
C ARG A 142 -4.38 17.75 5.33
N VAL A 143 -5.25 16.81 5.71
CA VAL A 143 -5.18 16.14 7.03
C VAL A 143 -3.87 15.38 7.21
N LEU A 144 -3.41 14.68 6.18
CA LEU A 144 -2.14 13.95 6.25
C LEU A 144 -0.94 14.90 6.29
N THR A 145 -0.98 16.03 5.59
CA THR A 145 0.08 17.05 5.68
C THR A 145 0.16 17.64 7.08
N GLU A 146 -0.98 17.97 7.68
CA GLU A 146 -1.07 18.51 9.05
C GLU A 146 -0.55 17.49 10.08
N THR A 147 -0.90 16.22 9.93
CA THR A 147 -0.54 15.16 10.89
C THR A 147 0.91 14.68 10.73
N ALA A 148 1.37 14.48 9.50
CA ALA A 148 2.71 13.95 9.21
C ALA A 148 3.80 15.03 9.19
N GLY A 149 3.42 16.33 9.18
CA GLY A 149 4.34 17.45 9.03
C GLY A 149 4.99 17.59 7.64
N THR A 150 4.75 16.63 6.75
CA THR A 150 5.19 16.65 5.36
C THR A 150 4.04 16.23 4.46
N ARG A 151 3.98 16.85 3.28
CA ARG A 151 2.93 16.57 2.31
C ARG A 151 3.08 15.14 1.75
N PRO A 152 2.01 14.34 1.68
CA PRO A 152 2.04 13.05 0.97
C PRO A 152 2.19 13.28 -0.54
N VAL A 153 2.99 12.43 -1.18
CA VAL A 153 3.31 12.51 -2.62
C VAL A 153 2.89 11.27 -3.39
N GLY A 154 2.29 10.30 -2.70
CA GLY A 154 1.77 9.07 -3.25
C GLY A 154 0.28 8.93 -3.00
N TRP A 155 -0.42 8.29 -3.93
CA TRP A 155 -1.83 7.94 -3.80
C TRP A 155 -2.09 6.48 -4.17
N HIS A 156 -2.96 5.82 -3.43
CA HIS A 156 -3.53 4.51 -3.77
C HIS A 156 -5.00 4.48 -3.34
N THR A 157 -5.90 3.92 -4.13
CA THR A 157 -7.31 3.75 -3.78
C THR A 157 -7.53 2.33 -3.27
N ARG A 158 -8.41 2.11 -2.28
CA ARG A 158 -8.71 0.78 -1.68
C ARG A 158 -8.82 -0.36 -2.68
N SER A 159 -9.51 -0.13 -3.80
CA SER A 159 -9.63 -1.14 -4.86
C SER A 159 -9.80 -0.49 -6.24
N THR A 160 -11.04 -0.16 -6.59
CA THR A 160 -11.37 0.34 -7.93
C THR A 160 -11.41 1.86 -7.88
N PRO A 161 -10.46 2.55 -8.52
CA PRO A 161 -10.54 4.00 -8.71
C PRO A 161 -11.74 4.34 -9.61
N SER A 162 -12.18 5.60 -9.58
CA SER A 162 -13.08 6.14 -10.59
C SER A 162 -12.34 6.30 -11.93
N PRO A 163 -13.05 6.43 -13.05
CA PRO A 163 -12.43 6.84 -14.32
C PRO A 163 -11.70 8.19 -14.26
N ASN A 164 -11.99 9.00 -13.24
CA ASN A 164 -11.43 10.34 -13.05
C ASN A 164 -10.26 10.36 -12.08
N THR A 165 -10.10 9.39 -11.16
CA THR A 165 -9.16 9.45 -10.03
C THR A 165 -7.78 9.93 -10.46
N ARG A 166 -7.12 9.25 -11.40
CA ARG A 166 -5.77 9.62 -11.85
C ARG A 166 -5.71 11.04 -12.45
N ARG A 167 -6.72 11.44 -13.22
CA ARG A 167 -6.82 12.82 -13.72
C ARG A 167 -6.90 13.82 -12.58
N LEU A 168 -7.72 13.55 -11.57
CA LEU A 168 -7.90 14.41 -10.41
C LEU A 168 -6.60 14.54 -9.59
N LEU A 169 -5.83 13.45 -9.45
CA LEU A 169 -4.52 13.49 -8.79
C LEU A 169 -3.52 14.38 -9.55
N ILE A 170 -3.48 14.26 -10.88
CA ILE A 170 -2.61 15.07 -11.75
C ILE A 170 -3.04 16.55 -11.77
N GLU A 171 -4.34 16.82 -11.69
CA GLU A 171 -4.90 18.18 -11.58
C GLU A 171 -4.63 18.81 -10.21
N GLU A 172 -4.68 18.02 -9.12
CA GLU A 172 -4.32 18.48 -7.77
C GLU A 172 -2.84 18.92 -7.71
N GLY A 173 -1.97 18.20 -8.43
CA GLY A 173 -0.67 18.70 -8.86
C GLY A 173 0.49 18.51 -7.88
N GLY A 174 0.27 17.93 -6.70
CA GLY A 174 1.34 17.67 -5.73
C GLY A 174 1.68 16.19 -5.51
N PHE A 175 1.17 15.27 -6.33
CA PHE A 175 1.53 13.86 -6.31
C PHE A 175 2.68 13.57 -7.27
N LEU A 176 3.69 12.83 -6.80
CA LEU A 176 4.76 12.29 -7.64
C LEU A 176 4.32 11.00 -8.33
N TYR A 177 3.51 10.19 -7.64
CA TYR A 177 3.06 8.90 -8.15
C TYR A 177 1.66 8.51 -7.68
N ASP A 178 1.03 7.61 -8.44
CA ASP A 178 -0.07 6.78 -7.95
C ASP A 178 0.26 5.28 -8.04
N SER A 179 -0.50 4.46 -7.32
CA SER A 179 -0.37 3.00 -7.32
C SER A 179 -1.69 2.29 -7.63
N ASP A 180 -2.60 2.98 -8.32
CA ASP A 180 -3.87 2.43 -8.83
C ASP A 180 -3.67 1.67 -10.15
N ASP A 181 -2.64 0.83 -10.18
CA ASP A 181 -2.29 -0.03 -11.31
C ASP A 181 -1.57 -1.28 -10.84
N TYR A 182 -1.75 -2.39 -11.57
CA TYR A 182 -1.31 -3.73 -11.20
C TYR A 182 -0.74 -4.49 -12.42
N SER A 183 -0.35 -3.76 -13.48
CA SER A 183 -0.10 -4.34 -14.80
C SER A 183 1.37 -4.50 -15.19
N ASP A 184 2.32 -4.11 -14.34
CA ASP A 184 3.75 -4.18 -14.65
C ASP A 184 4.61 -4.43 -13.39
N ASP A 185 5.83 -4.91 -13.59
CA ASP A 185 6.87 -5.15 -12.57
C ASP A 185 7.83 -3.97 -12.41
N LEU A 186 7.60 -2.88 -13.15
CA LEU A 186 8.36 -1.62 -13.10
C LEU A 186 7.42 -0.42 -13.00
N PRO A 187 7.89 0.70 -12.41
CA PRO A 187 7.22 1.97 -12.63
C PRO A 187 7.17 2.32 -14.11
N PHE A 188 6.18 3.11 -14.50
CA PHE A 188 6.07 3.64 -15.84
C PHE A 188 5.42 5.02 -15.82
N PHE A 189 5.49 5.72 -16.96
CA PHE A 189 4.84 7.00 -17.11
C PHE A 189 3.53 6.87 -17.84
N VAL A 190 2.56 7.67 -17.38
CA VAL A 190 1.33 7.93 -18.10
C VAL A 190 1.26 9.41 -18.43
N GLU A 191 0.79 9.73 -19.64
CA GLU A 191 0.58 11.09 -20.08
C GLU A 191 -0.91 11.39 -20.10
N LEU A 192 -1.32 12.41 -19.35
CA LEU A 192 -2.71 12.84 -19.26
C LEU A 192 -2.77 14.35 -19.12
N GLY A 193 -3.57 15.00 -19.97
CA GLY A 193 -3.71 16.46 -19.96
C GLY A 193 -2.38 17.20 -20.19
N GLY A 194 -1.46 16.62 -20.96
CA GLY A 194 -0.14 17.19 -21.23
C GLY A 194 0.85 17.12 -20.06
N LYS A 195 0.49 16.44 -18.96
CA LYS A 195 1.38 16.17 -17.83
C LYS A 195 1.80 14.71 -17.82
N ARG A 196 3.07 14.48 -17.52
CA ARG A 196 3.66 13.16 -17.31
C ARG A 196 3.56 12.81 -15.82
N HIS A 197 3.05 11.63 -15.49
CA HIS A 197 2.82 11.17 -14.12
C HIS A 197 3.41 9.77 -13.93
N VAL A 198 4.00 9.48 -12.78
CA VAL A 198 4.55 8.16 -12.49
C VAL A 198 3.46 7.26 -11.95
N VAL A 199 3.32 6.09 -12.56
CA VAL A 199 2.61 4.97 -11.96
C VAL A 199 3.66 4.04 -11.38
N VAL A 200 3.57 3.79 -10.07
CA VAL A 200 4.33 2.73 -9.41
C VAL A 200 3.33 1.60 -9.15
N PRO A 201 3.36 0.47 -9.88
CA PRO A 201 2.35 -0.58 -9.75
C PRO A 201 2.35 -1.25 -8.36
N TYR A 202 1.15 -1.56 -7.86
CA TYR A 202 0.94 -2.32 -6.62
C TYR A 202 0.70 -3.80 -6.92
N SER A 203 0.55 -4.61 -5.86
CA SER A 203 0.30 -6.05 -5.98
C SER A 203 -0.82 -6.50 -5.03
N PHE A 204 -1.70 -7.34 -5.57
CA PHE A 204 -2.70 -8.07 -4.77
C PHE A 204 -2.29 -9.49 -4.47
N ASP A 205 -1.26 -10.06 -5.09
CA ASP A 205 -0.82 -11.44 -4.89
C ASP A 205 0.18 -11.58 -3.73
N THR A 206 1.25 -10.78 -3.70
CA THR A 206 2.18 -10.71 -2.55
C THR A 206 1.62 -9.78 -1.47
N ASN A 207 0.42 -10.14 -1.00
CA ASN A 207 -0.39 -9.31 -0.13
C ASN A 207 -1.06 -10.15 0.97
N ASP A 208 -0.94 -9.72 2.23
CA ASP A 208 -1.50 -10.44 3.38
C ASP A 208 -3.04 -10.45 3.43
N MET A 209 -3.72 -9.70 2.55
CA MET A 209 -5.17 -9.81 2.36
C MET A 209 -5.63 -11.24 2.04
N HIS A 210 -4.74 -12.10 1.54
CA HIS A 210 -5.00 -13.51 1.27
C HIS A 210 -5.16 -14.40 2.51
N TYR A 211 -4.87 -13.90 3.71
CA TYR A 211 -5.27 -14.56 4.96
C TYR A 211 -6.78 -14.46 5.23
N HIS A 212 -7.46 -13.54 4.55
CA HIS A 212 -8.90 -13.35 4.68
C HIS A 212 -9.65 -14.63 4.28
N GLN A 213 -10.69 -14.99 5.04
CA GLN A 213 -11.45 -16.22 4.80
C GLN A 213 -12.05 -16.28 3.38
N GLY A 214 -12.34 -15.15 2.74
CA GLY A 214 -12.87 -15.17 1.36
C GLY A 214 -11.89 -15.66 0.28
N PHE A 215 -10.58 -15.67 0.54
CA PHE A 215 -9.56 -16.09 -0.44
C PHE A 215 -8.92 -17.45 -0.09
N HIS A 216 -8.73 -17.74 1.21
CA HIS A 216 -8.07 -18.95 1.75
C HIS A 216 -6.74 -19.35 1.06
N ARG A 217 -5.99 -18.40 0.48
CA ARG A 217 -4.72 -18.72 -0.18
C ARG A 217 -3.57 -18.88 0.80
N PHE A 218 -3.59 -18.15 1.92
CA PHE A 218 -2.62 -18.30 3.00
C PHE A 218 -3.32 -18.74 4.29
N VAL A 219 -2.96 -19.91 4.78
CA VAL A 219 -3.48 -20.47 6.04
C VAL A 219 -2.50 -20.18 7.17
N THR A 220 -1.20 -20.22 6.89
CA THR A 220 -0.12 -20.06 7.86
C THR A 220 0.83 -18.93 7.49
N ALA A 221 1.62 -18.45 8.46
CA ALA A 221 2.74 -17.54 8.20
C ALA A 221 3.73 -18.08 7.16
N ARG A 222 3.84 -19.41 7.04
CA ARG A 222 4.73 -20.04 6.06
C ARG A 222 4.21 -19.83 4.64
N ASP A 223 2.92 -19.96 4.42
CA ASP A 223 2.35 -19.88 3.06
C ASP A 223 2.62 -18.49 2.44
N PHE A 224 2.39 -17.41 3.20
CA PHE A 224 2.70 -16.06 2.76
C PHE A 224 4.20 -15.83 2.57
N ALA A 225 5.01 -16.34 3.50
CA ALA A 225 6.47 -16.22 3.41
C ALA A 225 7.00 -16.93 2.17
N ASP A 226 6.64 -18.19 1.96
CA ASP A 226 7.10 -19.03 0.86
C ASP A 226 6.70 -18.40 -0.49
N TYR A 227 5.44 -17.97 -0.64
CA TYR A 227 4.97 -17.28 -1.86
C TYR A 227 5.76 -16.00 -2.14
N THR A 228 5.97 -15.18 -1.11
CA THR A 228 6.71 -13.92 -1.24
C THR A 228 8.19 -14.17 -1.54
N THR A 229 8.81 -15.19 -0.95
CA THR A 229 10.21 -15.54 -1.23
C THR A 229 10.39 -16.12 -2.63
N ASP A 230 9.42 -16.90 -3.13
CA ASP A 230 9.46 -17.44 -4.51
C ASP A 230 9.32 -16.32 -5.55
N ALA A 231 8.42 -15.35 -5.30
CA ALA A 231 8.29 -14.16 -6.12
C ALA A 231 9.59 -13.33 -6.13
N PHE A 232 10.18 -13.09 -4.96
CA PHE A 232 11.47 -12.41 -4.86
C PHE A 232 12.59 -13.17 -5.60
N ASP A 233 12.66 -14.49 -5.43
CA ASP A 233 13.69 -15.33 -6.03
C ASP A 233 13.63 -15.32 -7.55
N THR A 234 12.41 -15.31 -8.09
CA THR A 234 12.15 -15.19 -9.53
C THR A 234 12.65 -13.84 -10.04
N LEU A 235 12.18 -12.72 -9.46
CA LEU A 235 12.59 -11.37 -9.86
C LEU A 235 14.09 -11.14 -9.66
N TRP A 236 14.68 -11.72 -8.62
CA TRP A 236 16.10 -11.62 -8.34
C TRP A 236 16.95 -12.35 -9.38
N ALA A 237 16.49 -13.50 -9.87
CA ALA A 237 17.16 -14.22 -10.96
C ALA A 237 17.07 -13.44 -12.27
N GLU A 238 15.88 -12.92 -12.60
CA GLU A 238 15.70 -12.05 -13.78
C GLU A 238 16.54 -10.78 -13.69
N GLY A 239 16.70 -10.22 -12.49
CA GLY A 239 17.44 -9.00 -12.21
C GLY A 239 18.93 -9.06 -12.50
N GLU A 240 19.50 -10.24 -12.79
CA GLU A 240 20.84 -10.32 -13.39
C GLU A 240 20.91 -9.60 -14.75
N ARG A 241 19.80 -9.61 -15.50
CA ARG A 241 19.69 -9.03 -16.84
C ARG A 241 18.69 -7.88 -16.93
N SER A 242 17.64 -7.93 -16.12
CA SER A 242 16.53 -6.97 -16.19
C SER A 242 15.91 -6.75 -14.80
N PRO A 243 16.53 -5.93 -13.94
CA PRO A 243 16.03 -5.64 -12.59
C PRO A 243 14.59 -5.13 -12.58
N LYS A 244 13.84 -5.48 -11.53
CA LYS A 244 12.42 -5.16 -11.35
C LYS A 244 12.14 -4.59 -9.96
N MET A 245 10.90 -4.19 -9.70
CA MET A 245 10.42 -3.92 -8.35
C MET A 245 9.45 -5.01 -7.88
N MET A 246 9.22 -5.04 -6.57
CA MET A 246 8.28 -5.95 -5.92
C MET A 246 7.52 -5.17 -4.84
N SER A 247 6.18 -5.26 -4.85
CA SER A 247 5.33 -4.68 -3.81
C SER A 247 4.89 -5.76 -2.82
N ILE A 248 4.97 -5.49 -1.52
CA ILE A 248 4.48 -6.40 -0.46
C ILE A 248 3.44 -5.66 0.36
N GLY A 249 2.17 -6.04 0.17
CA GLY A 249 1.03 -5.41 0.84
C GLY A 249 0.75 -6.04 2.20
N LEU A 250 0.61 -5.19 3.22
CA LEU A 250 0.35 -5.57 4.59
C LEU A 250 -0.85 -4.79 5.15
N HIS A 251 -1.66 -5.41 5.99
CA HIS A 251 -2.75 -4.73 6.72
C HIS A 251 -2.57 -4.98 8.22
N LEU A 252 -2.72 -3.94 9.05
CA LEU A 252 -2.42 -4.04 10.49
C LEU A 252 -3.23 -5.14 11.17
N ARG A 253 -4.55 -5.16 10.95
CA ARG A 253 -5.44 -6.20 11.48
C ARG A 253 -5.14 -7.62 10.97
N MET A 254 -4.34 -7.77 9.92
CA MET A 254 -3.97 -9.05 9.32
C MET A 254 -2.58 -9.51 9.75
N ILE A 255 -1.49 -9.00 9.17
CA ILE A 255 -0.12 -9.44 9.48
C ILE A 255 0.26 -9.24 10.96
N GLY A 256 -0.37 -8.27 11.64
CA GLY A 256 -0.10 -7.96 13.03
C GLY A 256 -0.55 -9.02 14.04
N ARG A 257 -1.27 -10.06 13.60
CA ARG A 257 -1.62 -11.21 14.44
C ARG A 257 -0.35 -12.04 14.76
N PRO A 258 -0.17 -12.54 16.00
CA PRO A 258 1.05 -13.26 16.39
C PRO A 258 1.35 -14.49 15.52
N GLY A 259 0.32 -15.18 15.04
CA GLY A 259 0.49 -16.35 14.16
C GLY A 259 0.92 -16.00 12.73
N ARG A 260 0.80 -14.73 12.29
CA ARG A 260 1.08 -14.28 10.92
C ARG A 260 2.37 -13.45 10.84
N ILE A 261 2.67 -12.65 11.85
CA ILE A 261 3.82 -11.73 11.88
C ILE A 261 5.17 -12.42 11.63
N ALA A 262 5.30 -13.71 12.00
CA ALA A 262 6.51 -14.49 11.80
C ALA A 262 6.91 -14.59 10.31
N ALA A 263 5.98 -14.34 9.37
CA ALA A 263 6.28 -14.25 7.96
C ALA A 263 7.27 -13.11 7.64
N LEU A 264 7.16 -11.96 8.32
CA LEU A 264 8.03 -10.81 8.06
C LEU A 264 9.50 -11.12 8.33
N ASP A 265 9.80 -11.76 9.47
CA ASP A 265 11.16 -12.17 9.80
C ASP A 265 11.72 -13.15 8.76
N ARG A 266 10.91 -14.11 8.28
CA ARG A 266 11.31 -15.08 7.26
C ARG A 266 11.62 -14.41 5.92
N ILE A 267 10.68 -13.61 5.42
CA ILE A 267 10.77 -12.92 4.13
C ILE A 267 12.01 -12.01 4.11
N VAL A 268 12.15 -11.12 5.10
CA VAL A 268 13.24 -10.14 5.11
C VAL A 268 14.59 -10.81 5.35
N SER A 269 14.66 -11.82 6.22
CA SER A 269 15.92 -12.56 6.45
C SER A 269 16.38 -13.28 5.19
N HIS A 270 15.45 -13.89 4.43
CA HIS A 270 15.75 -14.53 3.15
C HIS A 270 16.31 -13.53 2.13
N MET A 271 15.60 -12.41 1.92
CA MET A 271 16.03 -11.36 0.99
C MET A 271 17.41 -10.78 1.36
N LYS A 272 17.66 -10.55 2.65
CA LYS A 272 18.97 -10.08 3.14
C LYS A 272 20.07 -11.11 2.93
N ALA A 273 19.81 -12.38 3.21
CA ALA A 273 20.77 -13.47 3.00
C ALA A 273 21.15 -13.60 1.52
N LYS A 274 20.17 -13.45 0.61
CA LYS A 274 20.37 -13.52 -0.84
C LYS A 274 21.07 -12.29 -1.43
N ARG A 275 21.03 -11.15 -0.72
CA ARG A 275 21.58 -9.84 -1.13
C ARG A 275 20.93 -9.32 -2.41
N GLY A 276 21.26 -8.09 -2.82
CA GLY A 276 20.75 -7.51 -4.06
C GLY A 276 19.30 -7.00 -3.99
N ALA A 277 18.71 -6.96 -2.79
CA ALA A 277 17.46 -6.23 -2.53
C ALA A 277 17.79 -4.77 -2.18
N TRP A 278 17.11 -3.82 -2.81
CA TRP A 278 17.01 -2.44 -2.33
C TRP A 278 15.65 -2.27 -1.64
N PHE A 279 15.64 -2.26 -0.30
CA PHE A 279 14.44 -1.95 0.45
C PHE A 279 14.17 -0.44 0.38
N ALA A 280 13.03 -0.06 -0.18
CA ALA A 280 12.72 1.32 -0.50
C ALA A 280 11.25 1.66 -0.22
N THR A 281 11.02 2.91 0.20
CA THR A 281 9.67 3.47 0.16
C THR A 281 9.25 3.70 -1.30
N ARG A 282 7.95 3.76 -1.56
CA ARG A 282 7.41 4.05 -2.89
C ARG A 282 7.82 5.43 -3.39
N ARG A 283 7.89 6.44 -2.51
CA ARG A 283 8.49 7.75 -2.83
C ARG A 283 9.91 7.60 -3.35
N GLN A 284 10.76 6.82 -2.70
CA GLN A 284 12.15 6.62 -3.15
C GLN A 284 12.19 5.97 -4.54
N ILE A 285 11.31 5.00 -4.82
CA ILE A 285 11.20 4.37 -6.14
C ILE A 285 10.74 5.39 -7.20
N ALA A 286 9.71 6.18 -6.89
CA ALA A 286 9.18 7.20 -7.80
C ALA A 286 10.21 8.30 -8.10
N GLU A 287 10.90 8.81 -7.07
CA GLU A 287 11.96 9.81 -7.19
C GLU A 287 13.13 9.29 -8.02
N HIS A 288 13.54 8.03 -7.78
CA HIS A 288 14.57 7.37 -8.60
C HIS A 288 14.14 7.28 -10.07
N TRP A 289 12.88 6.91 -10.33
CA TRP A 289 12.35 6.81 -11.68
C TRP A 289 12.35 8.16 -12.40
N LEU A 290 11.86 9.21 -11.73
CA LEU A 290 11.83 10.59 -12.23
C LEU A 290 13.22 11.16 -12.53
N ALA A 291 14.20 10.84 -11.69
CA ALA A 291 15.57 11.31 -11.90
C ALA A 291 16.24 10.62 -13.09
N ARG A 292 15.73 9.45 -13.52
CA ARG A 292 16.41 8.59 -14.49
C ARG A 292 15.84 8.68 -15.90
N PHE A 293 14.55 8.94 -16.05
CA PHE A 293 13.77 8.80 -17.29
C PHE A 293 12.85 9.99 -17.54
#